data_AF-A0A0C1TPF6-F1
#
_entry.id   AF-A0A0C1TPF6-F1
#
_cell.length_a   1.000
_cell.length_b   1.000
_cell.length_c   1.000
_cell.angle_alpha   90.00
_cell.angle_beta   90.00
_cell.angle_gamma   90.00
#
_symmetry.space_group_name_H-M   'P 1'
#
loop_
_entity.id
_entity.type
_entity.pdbx_description
1 polymer ?
#
loop_
_entity_poly.entity_id
_entity_poly.type
_entity_poly.pdbx_seq_one_letter_code
_entity_poly.pdbx_strand_id
1 'polypeptide(L)'
;MAVRTLLVCLTALWTMLSRAPFLYAETVSHFGQVVDAAGATEDCLSCHDGQIATDVGYCLGACALSSAHPVNRPYPPRGKEQSFRSAEELKGAGIRFINGTMVCISCHDLHNPGRHQLVIEMNESRLCLACHLK
;
A
#
# COMPACT_ATOMS: atom_id res chain seq x y z
N MET A 1 30.26 30.58 -33.51
CA MET A 1 30.42 29.72 -32.31
C MET A 1 29.20 29.72 -31.38
N ALA A 2 28.41 30.80 -31.27
CA ALA A 2 27.26 30.86 -30.34
C ALA A 2 26.08 29.90 -30.63
N VAL A 3 25.83 29.55 -31.91
CA VAL A 3 24.68 28.72 -32.32
C VAL A 3 24.85 27.24 -31.92
N ARG A 4 26.08 26.72 -31.94
CA ARG A 4 26.38 25.34 -31.54
C ARG A 4 26.19 25.12 -30.03
N THR A 5 26.50 26.11 -29.20
CA THR A 5 26.33 26.05 -27.75
C THR A 5 24.85 26.09 -27.35
N LEU A 6 24.01 26.83 -28.09
CA LEU A 6 22.57 26.88 -27.84
C LEU A 6 21.88 25.53 -28.15
N LEU A 7 22.28 24.87 -29.24
CA LEU A 7 21.73 23.57 -29.63
C LEU A 7 22.04 22.47 -28.61
N VAL A 8 23.26 22.46 -28.06
CA VAL A 8 23.69 21.46 -27.06
C VAL A 8 22.93 21.62 -25.74
N CYS A 9 22.62 22.85 -25.33
CA CYS A 9 21.80 23.11 -24.14
C CYS A 9 20.35 22.66 -24.32
N LEU A 10 19.75 22.86 -25.50
CA LEU A 10 18.38 22.44 -25.80
C LEU A 10 18.23 20.91 -25.82
N THR A 11 19.22 20.19 -26.36
CA THR A 11 19.21 18.71 -26.35
C THR A 11 19.43 18.13 -24.96
N ALA A 12 20.29 18.74 -24.14
CA ALA A 12 20.52 18.31 -22.75
C ALA A 12 19.26 18.49 -21.89
N LEU A 13 18.54 19.59 -22.07
CA LEU A 13 17.28 19.86 -21.37
C LEU A 13 16.17 18.87 -21.78
N TRP A 14 16.12 18.47 -23.05
CA TRP A 14 15.16 17.47 -23.52
C TRP A 14 15.43 16.08 -22.92
N THR A 15 16.71 15.67 -22.84
CA THR A 15 17.07 14.39 -22.21
C THR A 15 16.83 14.34 -20.71
N MET A 16 16.83 15.48 -20.02
CA MET A 16 16.49 15.60 -18.60
C MET A 16 14.97 15.50 -18.37
N LEU A 17 14.15 16.03 -19.30
CA LEU A 17 12.69 16.01 -19.17
C LEU A 17 12.07 14.65 -19.59
N SER A 18 12.69 13.92 -20.52
CA SER A 18 12.22 12.61 -20.99
C SER A 18 12.50 11.45 -20.03
N ARG A 19 13.14 11.72 -18.89
CA ARG A 19 13.56 10.71 -17.90
C ARG A 19 12.90 10.89 -16.54
N ALA A 20 11.80 11.65 -16.47
CA ALA A 20 10.92 11.59 -15.33
C ALA A 20 10.39 10.15 -15.24
N PRO A 21 10.70 9.38 -14.18
CA PRO A 21 10.00 8.13 -13.97
C PRO A 21 8.52 8.48 -13.89
N PHE A 22 7.73 7.83 -14.73
CA PHE A 22 6.28 7.94 -14.74
C PHE A 22 5.77 7.67 -13.31
N LEU A 23 5.47 8.73 -12.55
CA LEU A 23 4.84 8.69 -11.23
C LEU A 23 3.33 8.39 -11.40
N TYR A 24 2.99 7.39 -12.20
CA TYR A 24 1.60 6.96 -12.32
C TYR A 24 1.33 5.91 -11.25
N ALA A 25 0.29 6.16 -10.46
CA ALA A 25 -0.34 5.15 -9.64
C ALA A 25 -0.75 3.96 -10.52
N GLU A 26 -0.38 2.75 -10.10
CA GLU A 26 -0.83 1.53 -10.76
C GLU A 26 -2.32 1.35 -10.47
N THR A 27 -3.16 1.23 -11.50
CA THR A 27 -4.60 1.14 -11.31
C THR A 27 -5.12 -0.27 -11.53
N VAL A 28 -6.18 -0.62 -10.80
CA VAL A 28 -6.80 -1.94 -10.83
C VAL A 28 -8.32 -1.82 -10.83
N SER A 29 -8.99 -2.76 -11.51
CA SER A 29 -10.45 -2.85 -11.45
C SER A 29 -10.89 -3.48 -10.13
N HIS A 30 -11.73 -2.76 -9.39
CA HIS A 30 -12.26 -3.21 -8.10
C HIS A 30 -13.77 -2.98 -8.08
N PHE A 31 -14.55 -4.06 -8.27
CA PHE A 31 -16.01 -4.03 -8.30
C PHE A 31 -16.63 -2.96 -9.22
N GLY A 32 -16.11 -2.86 -10.44
CA GLY A 32 -16.60 -1.91 -11.45
C GLY A 32 -16.07 -0.48 -11.30
N GLN A 33 -15.24 -0.22 -10.29
CA GLN A 33 -14.46 1.00 -10.15
C GLN A 33 -13.02 0.76 -10.63
N VAL A 34 -12.32 1.86 -10.96
CA VAL A 34 -10.87 1.86 -11.20
C VAL A 34 -10.24 2.60 -10.04
N VAL A 35 -9.40 1.91 -9.27
CA VAL A 35 -8.79 2.44 -8.05
C VAL A 35 -7.27 2.30 -8.11
N ASP A 36 -6.55 3.06 -7.28
CA ASP A 36 -5.12 2.88 -7.07
C ASP A 36 -4.87 1.55 -6.34
N ALA A 37 -4.08 0.66 -6.95
CA ALA A 37 -3.68 -0.60 -6.35
C ALA A 37 -2.79 -0.42 -5.10
N ALA A 38 -2.18 0.76 -4.95
CA ALA A 38 -1.36 1.16 -3.83
C ALA A 38 -2.00 2.30 -2.99
N GLY A 39 -3.34 2.39 -3.00
CA GLY A 39 -4.08 3.46 -2.31
C GLY A 39 -3.90 3.51 -0.79
N ALA A 40 -4.02 4.71 -0.25
CA ALA A 40 -4.02 4.97 1.18
C ALA A 40 -5.36 4.61 1.83
N THR A 41 -5.42 4.61 3.16
CA THR A 41 -6.62 4.22 3.91
C THR A 41 -7.82 5.10 3.53
N GLU A 42 -7.61 6.41 3.33
CA GLU A 42 -8.63 7.36 2.89
C GLU A 42 -9.25 7.02 1.54
N ASP A 43 -8.48 6.47 0.60
CA ASP A 43 -8.97 6.07 -0.73
C ASP A 43 -9.92 4.87 -0.62
N CYS A 44 -9.67 3.98 0.34
CA CYS A 44 -10.59 2.87 0.61
C CYS A 44 -11.88 3.36 1.27
N LEU A 45 -11.73 4.24 2.27
CA LEU A 45 -12.84 4.74 3.09
C LEU A 45 -13.74 5.74 2.34
N SER A 46 -13.32 6.26 1.18
CA SER A 46 -14.20 7.09 0.36
C SER A 46 -15.41 6.32 -0.20
N CYS A 47 -15.33 4.99 -0.22
CA CYS A 47 -16.42 4.11 -0.66
C CYS A 47 -16.81 3.07 0.40
N HIS A 48 -15.85 2.51 1.15
CA HIS A 48 -16.11 1.56 2.23
C HIS A 48 -16.60 2.26 3.52
N ASP A 49 -17.55 3.18 3.36
CA ASP A 49 -18.18 3.99 4.40
C ASP A 49 -19.57 3.47 4.81
N GLY A 50 -20.03 2.38 4.19
CA GLY A 50 -21.36 1.81 4.39
C GLY A 50 -22.48 2.49 3.61
N GLN A 51 -22.20 3.53 2.82
CA GLN A 51 -23.15 4.19 1.93
C GLN A 51 -22.93 3.80 0.47
N ILE A 52 -21.68 3.85 0.00
CA ILE A 52 -21.33 3.58 -1.41
C ILE A 52 -20.97 2.10 -1.61
N ALA A 53 -20.15 1.57 -0.72
CA ALA A 53 -19.75 0.17 -0.68
C ALA A 53 -19.96 -0.41 0.73
N THR A 54 -19.78 -1.72 0.86
CA THR A 54 -19.91 -2.40 2.15
C THR A 54 -18.96 -1.78 3.18
N ASP A 55 -19.51 -1.46 4.35
CA ASP A 55 -18.74 -0.95 5.48
C ASP A 55 -17.67 -1.95 5.94
N VAL A 56 -16.55 -1.42 6.42
CA VAL A 56 -15.42 -2.23 6.90
C VAL A 56 -15.05 -1.84 8.33
N GLY A 57 -14.90 -2.83 9.19
CA GLY A 57 -14.47 -2.61 10.56
C GLY A 57 -12.98 -2.22 10.63
N TYR A 58 -12.69 -0.97 11.00
CA TYR A 58 -11.33 -0.49 11.22
C TYR A 58 -11.20 0.29 12.54
N CYS A 59 -9.97 0.49 13.00
CA CYS A 59 -9.73 1.28 14.21
C CYS A 59 -8.44 2.10 14.18
N LEU A 60 -8.50 3.32 14.72
CA LEU A 60 -7.36 4.23 14.86
C LEU A 60 -6.69 4.18 16.25
N GLY A 61 -7.22 3.36 17.17
CA GLY A 61 -6.63 3.09 18.48
C GLY A 61 -6.54 1.60 18.80
N ALA A 62 -6.69 1.27 20.09
CA ALA A 62 -6.90 -0.10 20.53
C ALA A 62 -8.32 -0.55 20.16
N CYS A 63 -8.47 -1.77 19.64
CA CYS A 63 -9.76 -2.34 19.33
C CYS A 63 -9.75 -3.87 19.46
N ALA A 64 -10.95 -4.44 19.56
CA ALA A 64 -11.14 -5.89 19.53
C ALA A 64 -11.02 -6.39 18.08
N LEU A 65 -10.01 -7.23 17.82
CA LEU A 65 -9.72 -7.77 16.48
C LEU A 65 -10.83 -8.68 15.92
N SER A 66 -11.84 -9.03 16.71
CA SER A 66 -12.99 -9.82 16.29
C SER A 66 -13.92 -9.08 15.32
N SER A 67 -13.94 -7.75 15.34
CA SER A 67 -14.86 -6.93 14.54
C SER A 67 -14.21 -5.78 13.78
N ALA A 68 -12.99 -5.38 14.16
CA ALA A 68 -12.27 -4.30 13.48
C ALA A 68 -10.75 -4.55 13.53
N HIS A 69 -10.03 -4.03 12.54
CA HIS A 69 -8.57 -4.14 12.51
C HIS A 69 -7.88 -2.77 12.57
N PRO A 70 -6.72 -2.67 13.24
CA PRO A 70 -5.97 -1.43 13.27
C PRO A 70 -5.41 -1.12 11.88
N VAL A 71 -5.58 0.13 11.45
CA VAL A 71 -4.96 0.69 10.25
C VAL A 71 -4.32 2.03 10.60
N ASN A 72 -3.52 2.58 9.70
CA ASN A 72 -2.73 3.79 9.95
C ASN A 72 -1.84 3.65 11.19
N ARG A 73 -1.09 2.54 11.26
CA ARG A 73 -0.12 2.27 12.34
C ARG A 73 1.30 2.31 11.80
N PRO A 74 2.26 2.94 12.51
CA PRO A 74 3.65 2.80 12.15
C PRO A 74 4.04 1.31 12.24
N TYR A 75 4.81 0.85 11.26
CA TYR A 75 5.31 -0.50 11.20
C TYR A 75 6.84 -0.51 11.05
N PRO A 76 7.55 -1.31 11.87
CA PRO A 76 7.05 -1.98 13.08
C PRO A 76 6.54 -0.97 14.14
N PRO A 77 5.70 -1.39 15.09
CA PRO A 77 5.29 -0.52 16.19
C PRO A 77 6.50 -0.08 17.03
N ARG A 78 6.56 1.22 17.32
CA ARG A 78 7.68 1.81 18.08
C ARG A 78 7.87 1.12 19.43
N GLY A 79 9.11 0.75 19.73
CA GLY A 79 9.48 0.07 20.99
C GLY A 79 9.09 -1.40 21.04
N LYS A 80 8.61 -1.98 19.94
CA LYS A 80 8.29 -3.41 19.81
C LYS A 80 8.98 -4.06 18.62
N GLU A 81 9.97 -3.43 18.02
CA GLU A 81 10.60 -3.83 16.76
C GLU A 81 11.10 -5.27 16.77
N GLN A 82 11.58 -5.76 17.92
CA GLN A 82 12.09 -7.13 18.08
C GLN A 82 10.98 -8.20 18.07
N SER A 83 9.72 -7.83 18.27
CA SER A 83 8.56 -8.74 18.23
C SER A 83 7.92 -8.81 16.85
N PHE A 84 8.51 -8.17 15.84
CA PHE A 84 7.98 -8.09 14.49
C PHE A 84 9.07 -8.39 13.46
N ARG A 85 8.67 -8.95 12.32
CA ARG A 85 9.55 -9.01 11.14
C ARG A 85 9.83 -7.63 10.59
N SER A 86 10.95 -7.47 9.90
CA SER A 86 11.26 -6.20 9.23
C SER A 86 10.33 -5.97 8.04
N ALA A 87 10.07 -4.70 7.71
CA ALA A 87 9.28 -4.34 6.53
C ALA A 87 9.88 -4.90 5.22
N GLU A 88 11.21 -5.01 5.15
CA GLU A 88 11.91 -5.54 3.98
C GLU A 88 11.65 -7.04 3.79
N GLU A 89 11.69 -7.83 4.86
CA GLU A 89 11.33 -9.26 4.79
C GLU A 89 9.88 -9.46 4.33
N LEU A 90 8.97 -8.61 4.80
CA LEU A 90 7.55 -8.71 4.50
C LEU A 90 7.19 -8.33 3.06
N LYS A 91 7.98 -7.43 2.45
CA LYS A 91 7.82 -7.06 1.04
C LYS A 91 7.93 -8.28 0.12
N GLY A 92 8.81 -9.22 0.43
CA GLY A 92 8.94 -10.49 -0.30
C GLY A 92 7.70 -11.40 -0.19
N ALA A 93 6.90 -11.23 0.86
CA ALA A 93 5.63 -11.93 1.07
C ALA A 93 4.40 -11.15 0.53
N GLY A 94 4.62 -10.04 -0.19
CA GLY A 94 3.56 -9.21 -0.76
C GLY A 94 2.96 -8.19 0.21
N ILE A 95 3.36 -8.17 1.47
CA ILE A 95 2.90 -7.19 2.47
C ILE A 95 3.66 -5.87 2.25
N ARG A 96 2.91 -4.78 2.02
CA ARG A 96 3.47 -3.46 1.72
C ARG A 96 3.05 -2.43 2.76
N PHE A 97 3.87 -1.40 2.92
CA PHE A 97 3.62 -0.28 3.83
C PHE A 97 3.73 1.03 3.05
N ILE A 98 2.84 1.97 3.32
CA ILE A 98 2.92 3.32 2.74
C ILE A 98 3.64 4.21 3.74
N ASN A 99 4.81 4.72 3.38
CA ASN A 99 5.62 5.58 4.25
C ASN A 99 5.87 4.97 5.66
N GLY A 100 6.14 3.67 5.72
CA GLY A 100 6.35 2.95 6.98
C GLY A 100 5.07 2.77 7.81
N THR A 101 3.90 2.93 7.19
CA THR A 101 2.60 2.79 7.83
C THR A 101 1.85 1.58 7.28
N MET A 102 1.31 0.77 8.18
CA MET A 102 0.36 -0.29 7.88
C MET A 102 -1.00 0.32 7.53
N VAL A 103 -1.48 -0.02 6.34
CA VAL A 103 -2.73 0.47 5.73
C VAL A 103 -3.52 -0.73 5.19
N CYS A 104 -4.66 -0.49 4.54
CA CYS A 104 -5.52 -1.55 3.99
C CYS A 104 -4.75 -2.51 3.07
N ILE A 105 -3.96 -1.98 2.14
CA ILE A 105 -3.16 -2.76 1.18
C ILE A 105 -1.98 -3.52 1.81
N SER A 106 -1.71 -3.33 3.11
CA SER A 106 -0.74 -4.18 3.82
C SER A 106 -1.27 -5.60 3.99
N CYS A 107 -2.60 -5.76 4.03
CA CYS A 107 -3.28 -7.05 4.19
C CYS A 107 -4.03 -7.46 2.92
N HIS A 108 -4.45 -6.50 2.10
CA HIS A 108 -5.23 -6.71 0.89
C HIS A 108 -4.41 -6.47 -0.38
N ASP A 109 -4.48 -7.39 -1.34
CA ASP A 109 -3.99 -7.23 -2.70
C ASP A 109 -5.18 -7.26 -3.66
N LEU A 110 -5.50 -6.10 -4.24
CA LEU A 110 -6.65 -5.94 -5.13
C LEU A 110 -6.52 -6.76 -6.43
N HIS A 111 -5.32 -7.24 -6.77
CA HIS A 111 -5.11 -8.17 -7.88
C HIS A 111 -5.42 -9.62 -7.51
N ASN A 112 -5.50 -9.95 -6.22
CA ASN A 112 -5.81 -11.29 -5.78
C ASN A 112 -7.32 -11.56 -5.93
N PRO A 113 -7.76 -12.50 -6.80
CA PRO A 113 -9.17 -12.84 -6.94
C PRO A 113 -9.71 -13.70 -5.78
N GLY A 114 -8.85 -14.06 -4.81
CA GLY A 114 -9.18 -14.85 -3.63
C GLY A 114 -10.15 -14.16 -2.66
N ARG A 115 -10.58 -14.90 -1.64
CA ARG A 115 -11.55 -14.40 -0.66
C ARG A 115 -10.97 -13.22 0.12
N HIS A 116 -11.73 -12.13 0.19
CA HIS A 116 -11.32 -10.87 0.79
C HIS A 116 -10.01 -10.31 0.21
N GLN A 117 -9.54 -10.81 -0.94
CA GLN A 117 -8.37 -10.28 -1.64
C GLN A 117 -7.12 -10.19 -0.73
N LEU A 118 -6.86 -11.19 0.10
CA LEU A 118 -5.75 -11.11 1.07
C LEU A 118 -4.39 -11.33 0.41
N VAL A 119 -3.36 -10.59 0.81
CA VAL A 119 -1.95 -10.82 0.38
C VAL A 119 -1.46 -12.23 0.78
N ILE A 120 -1.94 -12.72 1.92
CA ILE A 120 -1.71 -14.07 2.43
C ILE A 120 -3.04 -14.57 3.02
N GLU A 121 -3.44 -15.78 2.66
CA GLU A 121 -4.63 -16.40 3.22
C GLU A 121 -4.58 -16.51 4.75
N MET A 122 -5.74 -16.38 5.41
CA MET A 122 -5.85 -16.36 6.87
C MET A 122 -5.88 -17.76 7.50
N ASN A 123 -5.48 -18.81 6.79
CA ASN A 123 -5.41 -20.15 7.37
C ASN A 123 -4.40 -20.20 8.52
N GLU A 124 -4.78 -20.76 9.66
CA GLU A 124 -3.92 -20.87 10.86
C GLU A 124 -3.30 -19.52 11.30
N SER A 125 -4.01 -18.41 11.05
CA SER A 125 -3.54 -17.05 11.35
C SER A 125 -2.26 -16.65 10.62
N ARG A 126 -1.97 -17.26 9.47
CA ARG A 126 -0.73 -17.05 8.71
C ARG A 126 -0.47 -15.59 8.35
N LEU A 127 -1.49 -14.82 7.97
CA LEU A 127 -1.31 -13.39 7.68
C LEU A 127 -0.83 -12.62 8.92
N CYS A 128 -1.40 -12.87 10.09
CA CYS A 128 -0.96 -12.23 11.35
C CYS A 128 0.49 -12.65 11.70
N LEU A 129 0.78 -13.94 11.57
CA LEU A 129 2.08 -14.52 11.88
C LEU A 129 3.16 -14.22 10.83
N ALA A 130 2.79 -13.65 9.69
CA ALA A 130 3.75 -13.07 8.77
C ALA A 130 4.49 -11.93 9.48
N CYS A 131 3.76 -11.05 10.16
CA CYS A 131 4.32 -9.89 10.84
C CYS A 131 4.83 -10.19 12.25
N HIS A 132 4.09 -10.98 13.03
CA HIS A 132 4.34 -11.16 14.46
C HIS A 132 5.30 -12.34 14.74
N LEU A 133 6.44 -12.03 15.35
CA LEU A 133 7.35 -13.02 15.91
C LEU A 133 6.82 -13.39 17.30
N LYS A 134 6.45 -14.67 17.50
CA LYS A 134 5.99 -15.19 18.79
C LYS A 134 7.10 -15.18 19.83
#